data_AF-A0A8S9IA78-F1
#
_entry.id   AF-A0A8S9IA78-F1
#
_cell.length_a   1.000
_cell.length_b   1.000
_cell.length_c   1.000
_cell.angle_alpha   90.00
_cell.angle_beta   90.00
_cell.angle_gamma   90.00
#
_symmetry.space_group_name_H-M   'P 1'
#
loop_
_entity.id
_entity.type
_entity.pdbx_description
1 polymer ?
#
loop_
_entity_poly.entity_id
_entity_poly.type
_entity_poly.pdbx_seq_one_letter_code
_entity_poly.pdbx_strand_id
1 'polypeptide(L)' 'MLGLAKRVGAKNLLTSTSEVYGDPLVHPQTESYWGNVNPIEIRIARIFNTYGPRMNIDDGRVVSNFIAQALR' A
#
# COMPACT_ATOMS: atom_id res chain seq x y z
N MET A 1 6.30 -16.48 0.85
CA MET A 1 4.92 -16.32 0.35
C MET A 1 4.75 -16.68 -1.12
N LEU A 2 5.48 -16.07 -2.06
CA LEU A 2 5.33 -16.35 -3.50
C LEU A 2 5.72 -17.78 -3.91
N GLY A 3 6.84 -18.29 -3.42
CA GLY A 3 7.26 -19.68 -3.68
C GLY A 3 6.28 -20.72 -3.13
N LEU A 4 5.64 -20.43 -1.99
CA LEU A 4 4.59 -21.28 -1.43
C LEU A 4 3.34 -21.28 -2.31
N ALA A 5 2.87 -20.09 -2.72
CA ALA A 5 1.71 -19.94 -3.59
C ALA A 5 1.90 -20.69 -4.93
N LYS A 6 3.10 -20.57 -5.53
CA LYS A 6 3.47 -21.33 -6.74
C LYS A 6 3.45 -22.84 -6.51
N ARG A 7 4.02 -23.31 -5.40
CA ARG A 7 4.09 -24.75 -5.06
C ARG A 7 2.70 -25.37 -4.84
N VAL A 8 1.74 -24.61 -4.32
CA VAL A 8 0.41 -25.13 -3.98
C VAL A 8 -0.69 -24.69 -4.96
N GLY A 9 -0.35 -23.95 -6.03
CA GLY A 9 -1.32 -23.42 -6.99
C GLY A 9 -2.29 -22.38 -6.40
N ALA A 10 -1.94 -21.74 -5.28
CA ALA A 10 -2.81 -20.76 -4.64
C ALA A 10 -2.79 -19.41 -5.36
N LYS A 11 -3.96 -18.78 -5.45
CA LYS A 11 -4.07 -17.37 -5.85
C LYS A 11 -3.46 -16.49 -4.76
N ASN A 12 -2.56 -15.59 -5.14
CA ASN A 12 -1.92 -14.63 -4.23
C ASN A 12 -2.36 -13.21 -4.60
N LEU A 13 -2.68 -12.41 -3.59
CA LEU A 13 -2.98 -10.99 -3.73
C LEU A 13 -2.00 -10.23 -2.85
N LEU A 14 -1.23 -9.34 -3.47
CA LEU A 14 -0.28 -8.48 -2.76
C LEU A 14 -0.89 -7.10 -2.56
N THR A 15 -0.92 -6.66 -1.31
CA THR A 15 -1.31 -5.30 -0.92
C THR A 15 -0.08 -4.40 -1.03
N SER A 16 0.01 -3.67 -2.13
CA SER A 16 1.00 -2.61 -2.36
C SER A 16 0.47 -1.25 -1.85
N THR A 17 1.31 -0.23 -1.81
CA THR A 17 0.97 1.12 -1.33
C THR A 17 1.01 2.12 -2.48
N SER A 18 0.35 3.28 -2.31
CA SER A 18 0.49 4.42 -3.24
C SER A 18 1.91 5.00 -3.27
N GLU A 19 2.82 4.59 -2.38
CA GLU A 19 4.21 5.06 -2.36
C GLU A 19 5.00 4.65 -3.61
N VAL A 20 4.58 3.61 -4.34
CA VAL A 20 5.20 3.26 -5.63
C VAL A 20 5.10 4.38 -6.67
N TYR A 21 4.23 5.36 -6.46
CA TYR A 21 4.09 6.53 -7.32
C TYR A 21 5.09 7.66 -7.01
N GLY A 22 5.80 7.62 -5.87
CA GLY A 22 6.77 8.65 -5.49
C GLY A 22 6.15 10.03 -5.31
N ASP A 23 6.80 11.05 -5.88
CA ASP A 23 6.24 12.40 -6.06
C ASP A 23 5.67 12.52 -7.48
N PRO A 24 4.37 12.26 -7.67
CA PRO A 24 3.80 12.09 -9.00
C PRO A 24 3.68 13.42 -9.74
N LEU A 25 4.18 13.45 -10.99
CA LEU A 25 4.07 14.61 -11.88
C LEU A 25 2.68 14.73 -12.58
N VAL A 26 1.76 13.81 -12.31
CA VAL A 26 0.43 13.70 -12.96
C VAL A 26 -0.67 13.45 -11.92
N HIS A 27 -1.83 14.06 -12.12
CA HIS A 27 -3.02 13.91 -11.27
C HIS A 27 -4.30 13.74 -12.13
N PRO A 28 -5.15 12.71 -11.88
CA PRO A 28 -5.01 11.63 -10.88
C PRO A 28 -4.01 10.54 -11.31
N GLN A 29 -3.53 9.72 -10.36
CA GLN A 29 -2.59 8.63 -10.64
C GLN A 29 -3.34 7.38 -11.12
N THR A 30 -3.39 7.18 -12.44
CA THR A 30 -3.95 5.95 -13.03
C THR A 30 -2.98 4.78 -12.87
N GLU A 31 -3.49 3.56 -12.87
CA GLU A 31 -2.69 2.34 -12.69
C GLU A 31 -1.68 2.13 -13.83
N SER A 32 -1.96 2.70 -15.00
CA SER A 32 -1.08 2.75 -16.17
C SER A 32 0.16 3.64 -15.98
N TYR A 33 0.18 4.48 -14.94
CA TYR A 33 1.38 5.22 -14.57
C TYR A 33 2.41 4.22 -14.05
N TRP A 34 3.46 4.04 -14.85
CA TRP A 34 4.67 3.34 -14.45
C TRP A 34 5.37 4.27 -13.45
N GLY A 35 4.92 4.25 -12.19
CA GLY A 35 5.77 4.69 -11.09
C GLY A 35 7.14 4.03 -11.23
N ASN A 36 8.19 4.63 -10.67
CA ASN A 36 9.58 4.21 -10.88
C ASN A 36 9.94 2.88 -10.18
N VAL A 37 9.08 1.86 -10.29
CA VAL A 37 9.22 0.52 -9.72
C VAL A 37 8.48 -0.48 -10.62
N ASN A 38 9.15 -1.56 -10.99
CA ASN A 38 8.69 -2.52 -12.02
C ASN A 38 7.79 -3.63 -11.42
N PRO A 39 6.50 -3.77 -11.79
CA PRO A 39 5.63 -4.83 -11.26
C PRO A 39 5.69 -6.10 -12.12
N ILE A 40 5.99 -7.26 -11.50
CA ILE A 40 5.98 -8.60 -12.11
C ILE A 40 4.60 -9.26 -11.90
N GLU A 41 4.12 -10.04 -12.89
CA GLU A 41 2.81 -10.72 -13.04
C GLU A 41 2.17 -11.36 -11.78
N ILE A 42 1.63 -10.53 -10.88
CA ILE A 42 0.84 -10.90 -9.70
C ILE A 42 -0.32 -9.90 -9.60
N ARG A 43 -1.49 -10.30 -9.07
CA ARG A 43 -2.55 -9.32 -8.77
C ARG A 43 -2.11 -8.43 -7.62
N ILE A 44 -1.95 -7.14 -7.90
CA ILE A 44 -1.49 -6.11 -6.97
C ILE A 44 -2.62 -5.11 -6.72
N ALA A 45 -2.99 -4.91 -5.47
CA ALA A 45 -3.83 -3.79 -5.06
C ALA A 45 -2.94 -2.65 -4.57
N ARG A 46 -3.05 -1.44 -5.14
CA ARG A 46 -2.33 -0.25 -4.66
C ARG A 46 -3.25 0.51 -3.69
N ILE A 47 -2.99 0.38 -2.40
CA ILE A 47 -3.83 0.98 -1.35
C ILE A 47 -3.42 2.44 -1.15
N PHE A 48 -4.40 3.34 -1.22
CA PHE A 48 -4.26 4.74 -0.82
C PHE A 48 -4.66 4.89 0.65
N ASN A 49 -3.86 5.64 1.43
CA ASN A 49 -4.07 6.03 2.83
C ASN A 49 -5.35 5.51 3.51
N THR A 50 -5.23 4.42 4.27
CA THR A 50 -6.32 3.84 5.07
C THR A 50 -6.24 4.29 6.52
N TYR A 51 -7.36 4.58 7.18
CA TYR A 51 -7.45 4.89 8.61
C TYR A 51 -8.72 4.26 9.21
N GLY A 52 -8.73 3.96 10.51
CA GLY A 52 -9.91 3.38 11.17
C GLY A 52 -9.63 2.60 12.46
N PRO A 53 -10.63 1.89 13.00
CA PRO A 53 -10.50 1.09 14.22
C PRO A 53 -9.36 0.06 14.12
N ARG A 54 -8.61 -0.14 15.21
CA ARG A 54 -7.43 -1.04 15.29
C ARG A 54 -6.26 -0.65 14.38
N MET A 55 -6.23 0.58 13.86
CA MET A 55 -5.04 1.13 13.20
C MET A 55 -3.85 1.10 14.16
N ASN A 56 -2.68 0.76 13.64
CA ASN A 56 -1.45 0.83 14.42
C ASN A 56 -1.17 2.30 14.76
N ILE A 57 -1.12 2.62 16.05
CA ILE A 57 -1.01 4.01 16.52
C ILE A 57 0.42 4.56 16.37
N ASP A 58 1.42 3.68 16.32
CA ASP A 58 2.84 4.04 16.22
C ASP A 58 3.38 3.86 14.79
N ASP A 59 2.52 3.92 13.77
CA ASP A 59 2.91 3.76 12.36
C ASP A 59 3.59 5.01 11.76
N GLY A 60 3.75 6.07 12.53
CA GLY A 60 4.43 7.31 12.13
C GLY A 60 3.67 8.18 11.13
N ARG A 61 2.43 7.82 10.77
CA ARG A 61 1.61 8.59 9.83
C ARG A 61 0.95 9.78 10.49
N VAL A 62 0.50 10.72 9.67
CA VAL A 62 -0.12 11.97 10.13
C VAL A 62 -1.37 11.70 10.99
N VAL A 63 -2.31 10.88 10.50
CA VAL A 63 -3.59 10.63 11.21
C VAL A 63 -3.39 9.92 12.54
N SER A 64 -2.53 8.90 12.60
CA SER A 64 -2.21 8.18 13.83
C SER A 64 -1.53 9.09 14.85
N ASN A 65 -0.55 9.90 14.44
CA ASN A 65 0.11 10.86 15.32
C ASN A 65 -0.86 11.92 15.87
N PHE A 66 -1.76 12.46 15.04
CA PHE A 66 -2.78 13.41 15.51
C PHE A 66 -3.72 12.78 16.54
N ILE A 67 -4.19 11.55 16.29
CA ILE A 67 -5.05 10.83 17.25
C ILE A 67 -4.28 10.52 18.54
N ALA A 68 -3.02 10.08 18.44
CA ALA A 68 -2.18 9.77 19.60
C ALA A 68 -1.92 11.00 20.47
N GLN A 69 -1.72 12.17 19.86
CA GLN A 69 -1.55 13.44 20.57
C GLN A 69 -2.85 13.93 21.22
N ALA A 70 -4.00 13.73 20.57
CA ALA A 70 -5.30 14.15 21.10
C ALA A 70 -5.79 13.30 22.28
N LEU A 71 -5.29 12.07 22.41
CA LEU A 71 -5.62 11.14 23.50
C LEU A 71 -4.62 11.20 24.67
N ARG A 72 -3.58 12.03 24.57
CA ARG A 72 -2.64 12.34 25.65
C ARG A 72 -3.08 13.61 26.37
#